data_AF-A0A8C3VW61-F1
#
_entry.id   AF-A0A8C3VW61-F1
#
_cell.length_a   1.000
_cell.length_b   1.000
_cell.length_c   1.000
_cell.angle_alpha   90.00
_cell.angle_beta   90.00
_cell.angle_gamma   90.00
#
_symmetry.space_group_name_H-M   'P 1'
#
loop_
_entity.id
_entity.type
_entity.pdbx_description
1 polymer ?
#
loop_
_entity_poly.entity_id
_entity_poly.type
_entity_poly.pdbx_seq_one_letter_code
_entity_poly.pdbx_strand_id
1 'polypeptide(L)'
;MGTFFSETGWLCLTVTAVLGGIILCKLKRNQGQEGRKVVCLAGLWGGACLLSFSLFWGLILFSLSCFLMYTYFSGQEFLPVDQKAVLITGSDSGIGHALSKYLDELGFTVFAGVLDEKGSGAEELRRTCSKRLSVLQLDITNSQQIRDAHSKVMEKVQNRGLWAVVNNAGILGFPIDGELIPMNQYKRCMAVNFFGAVEVTKAFLPLLRKSKGRLVNISSMSGGVPVEKMAAYSATKAALNMFSAVMRKELSKWGVKVCVIQPGSFQTNIAGTSDLWNTLEKNILDHLTPDLQEDYGQDYIINHRTFLRLLNTYSEPDVSPVLLDVQHAISAKSPFAFYAPGKKSYFWLCFASFSPTGLFDYFSKNSPGFIKDRPRALNKPNWKN
;
A
#
# COMPACT_ATOMS: atom_id res chain seq x y z
N MET A 1 27.41 9.98 52.83
CA MET A 1 26.97 11.20 52.12
C MET A 1 27.96 11.46 51.00
N GLY A 2 27.57 11.16 49.77
CA GLY A 2 28.31 11.49 48.55
C GLY A 2 27.27 11.85 47.50
N THR A 3 26.99 13.15 47.40
CA THR A 3 26.30 13.76 46.27
C THR A 3 27.14 13.49 45.01
N PHE A 4 26.59 13.16 43.87
CA PHE A 4 25.88 14.09 43.00
C PHE A 4 25.32 13.26 41.84
N PHE A 5 24.05 13.47 41.48
CA PHE A 5 23.68 13.29 40.08
C PHE A 5 24.74 14.02 39.25
N SER A 6 25.43 13.31 38.36
CA SER A 6 26.32 13.95 37.40
C SER A 6 25.55 15.06 36.67
N GLU A 7 26.23 16.11 36.18
CA GLU A 7 25.57 17.14 35.36
C GLU A 7 24.75 16.52 34.21
N THR A 8 25.21 15.39 33.69
CA THR A 8 24.50 14.57 32.70
C THR A 8 23.20 13.95 33.22
N GLY A 9 23.13 13.55 34.49
CA GLY A 9 21.93 13.01 35.12
C GLY A 9 20.83 14.07 35.32
N TRP A 10 21.21 15.29 35.72
CA TRP A 10 20.29 16.43 35.78
C TRP A 10 19.79 16.83 34.39
N LEU A 11 20.67 16.89 33.40
CA LEU A 11 20.30 17.14 32.00
C LEU A 11 19.27 16.11 31.50
N CYS A 12 19.51 14.83 31.76
CA CYS A 12 18.59 13.75 31.38
C CYS A 12 17.23 13.86 32.07
N LEU A 13 17.18 14.24 33.35
CA LEU A 13 15.94 14.48 34.10
C LEU A 13 15.15 15.67 33.53
N THR A 14 15.83 16.77 33.20
CA THR A 14 15.19 17.94 32.60
C THR A 14 14.62 17.63 31.22
N VAL A 15 15.39 16.96 30.34
CA VAL A 15 14.94 16.53 29.02
C VAL A 15 13.73 15.58 29.13
N THR A 16 13.78 14.65 30.08
CA THR A 16 12.69 13.71 30.41
C THR A 16 11.42 14.44 30.84
N ALA A 17 11.52 15.40 31.78
CA ALA A 17 10.38 16.18 32.26
C ALA A 17 9.76 17.05 31.16
N VAL A 18 10.60 17.68 30.32
CA VAL A 18 10.15 18.51 29.20
C VAL A 18 9.47 17.65 28.13
N LEU A 19 10.07 16.54 27.70
CA LEU A 19 9.47 15.66 26.70
C LEU A 19 8.18 15.00 27.24
N GLY A 20 8.17 14.54 28.48
CA GLY A 20 6.98 13.98 29.14
C GLY A 20 5.84 14.99 29.25
N GLY A 21 6.14 16.24 29.62
CA GLY A 21 5.17 17.34 29.67
C GLY A 21 4.59 17.69 28.30
N ILE A 22 5.43 17.77 27.25
CA ILE A 22 4.98 18.02 25.88
C ILE A 22 4.07 16.89 25.38
N ILE A 23 4.39 15.63 25.69
CA ILE A 23 3.57 14.47 25.35
C ILE A 23 2.23 14.54 26.08
N LEU A 24 2.19 14.82 27.38
CA LEU A 24 0.96 15.00 28.15
C LEU A 24 0.06 16.12 27.59
N CYS A 25 0.65 17.25 27.20
CA CYS A 25 -0.08 18.33 26.55
C CYS A 25 -0.64 17.94 25.18
N LYS A 26 0.12 17.21 24.35
CA LYS A 26 -0.35 16.71 23.05
C LYS A 26 -1.39 15.61 23.18
N LEU A 27 -1.27 14.73 24.19
CA LEU A 27 -2.23 13.68 24.51
C LEU A 27 -3.61 14.22 24.85
N LYS A 28 -3.67 15.34 25.58
CA LYS A 28 -4.92 16.03 25.88
C LYS A 28 -5.63 16.54 24.61
N ARG A 29 -4.87 16.79 23.54
CA ARG A 29 -5.33 17.40 22.28
C ARG A 29 -5.72 16.38 21.19
N ASN A 30 -5.08 15.19 21.13
CA ASN A 30 -5.34 14.16 20.11
C ASN A 30 -5.97 12.89 20.73
N GLN A 31 -7.27 12.94 21.04
CA GLN A 31 -8.02 11.81 21.61
C GLN A 31 -8.40 10.75 20.55
N GLY A 32 -7.46 9.89 20.15
CA GLY A 32 -7.71 8.67 19.38
C GLY A 32 -7.58 7.40 20.23
N GLN A 33 -8.42 6.37 19.97
CA GLN A 33 -8.47 5.13 20.77
C GLN A 33 -7.20 4.27 20.69
N GLU A 34 -6.59 4.13 19.50
CA GLU A 34 -5.34 3.35 19.34
C GLU A 34 -4.10 4.11 19.82
N GLY A 35 -4.09 5.44 19.65
CA GLY A 35 -3.05 6.30 20.20
C GLY A 35 -2.90 6.11 21.71
N ARG A 36 -4.01 6.04 22.46
CA ARG A 36 -3.97 5.78 23.91
C ARG A 36 -3.31 4.45 24.28
N LYS A 37 -3.49 3.38 23.50
CA LYS A 37 -2.91 2.06 23.80
C LYS A 37 -1.40 2.03 23.58
N VAL A 38 -0.92 2.59 22.47
CA VAL A 38 0.52 2.68 22.16
C VAL A 38 1.25 3.55 23.20
N VAL A 39 0.60 4.61 23.68
CA VAL A 39 1.13 5.49 24.74
C VAL A 39 1.24 4.79 26.07
N CYS A 40 0.19 4.07 26.49
CA CYS A 40 0.22 3.33 27.75
C CYS A 40 1.34 2.29 27.71
N LEU A 41 1.51 1.57 26.59
CA LEU A 41 2.59 0.59 26.43
C LEU A 41 3.98 1.25 26.45
N ALA A 42 4.19 2.35 25.73
CA ALA A 42 5.49 3.05 25.70
C ALA A 42 5.84 3.73 27.04
N GLY A 43 4.84 4.24 27.77
CA GLY A 43 4.98 4.81 29.11
C GLY A 43 5.24 3.75 30.18
N LEU A 44 4.53 2.61 30.13
CA LEU A 44 4.77 1.47 31.01
C LEU A 44 6.15 0.84 30.76
N TRP A 45 6.57 0.76 29.49
CA TRP A 45 7.89 0.24 29.12
C TRP A 45 9.02 1.19 29.55
N GLY A 46 8.87 2.50 29.32
CA GLY A 46 9.81 3.51 29.82
C GLY A 46 9.90 3.53 31.35
N GLY A 47 8.77 3.37 32.05
CA GLY A 47 8.74 3.23 33.51
C GLY A 47 9.41 1.95 34.02
N ALA A 48 9.20 0.82 33.35
CA ALA A 48 9.87 -0.45 33.67
C ALA A 48 11.40 -0.37 33.45
N CYS A 49 11.85 0.29 32.38
CA CYS A 49 13.27 0.50 32.12
C CYS A 49 13.97 1.36 33.20
N LEU A 50 13.26 2.30 33.82
CA LEU A 50 13.77 3.08 34.96
C LEU A 50 13.90 2.26 36.25
N LEU A 51 13.13 1.18 36.40
CA LEU A 51 13.13 0.31 37.58
C LEU A 51 14.13 -0.85 37.48
N SER A 52 14.50 -1.28 36.26
CA SER A 52 15.30 -2.49 36.04
C SER A 52 16.76 -2.24 35.63
N PHE A 53 17.12 -1.02 35.19
CA PHE A 53 18.48 -0.69 34.77
C PHE A 53 19.08 0.41 35.66
N SER A 54 20.41 0.56 35.63
CA SER A 54 21.05 1.71 36.27
C SER A 54 20.39 3.01 35.78
N LEU A 55 20.25 4.00 36.67
CA LEU A 55 19.54 5.27 36.41
C LEU A 55 19.93 5.94 35.07
N PHE A 56 21.20 5.83 34.68
CA PHE A 56 21.71 6.31 33.39
C PHE A 56 21.00 5.66 32.18
N TRP A 57 21.01 4.34 32.08
CA TRP A 57 20.35 3.59 31.00
C TRP A 57 18.82 3.74 31.04
N GLY A 58 18.23 3.78 32.23
CA GLY A 58 16.80 4.01 32.39
C GLY A 58 16.36 5.37 31.84
N LEU A 59 17.11 6.44 32.12
CA LEU A 59 16.83 7.78 31.59
C LEU A 59 17.02 7.86 30.07
N ILE A 60 18.04 7.18 29.52
CA ILE A 60 18.24 7.11 28.07
C ILE A 60 17.05 6.42 27.38
N LEU A 61 16.62 5.26 27.90
CA LEU A 61 15.48 4.52 27.34
C LEU A 61 14.17 5.29 27.46
N PHE A 62 13.95 5.98 28.60
CA PHE A 62 12.79 6.85 28.77
C PHE A 62 12.81 8.04 27.81
N SER A 63 13.95 8.74 27.71
CA SER A 63 14.10 9.87 26.78
C SER A 63 13.90 9.43 25.32
N LEU A 64 14.45 8.28 24.93
CA LEU A 64 14.22 7.67 23.62
C LEU A 64 12.74 7.33 23.41
N SER A 65 12.08 6.71 24.39
CA SER A 65 10.64 6.42 24.34
C SER A 65 9.83 7.70 24.15
N CYS A 66 10.11 8.75 24.94
CA CYS A 66 9.45 10.04 24.79
C CYS A 66 9.73 10.70 23.44
N PHE A 67 10.96 10.63 22.92
CA PHE A 67 11.30 11.15 21.60
C PHE A 67 10.54 10.40 20.50
N LEU A 68 10.51 9.06 20.55
CA LEU A 68 9.74 8.23 19.63
C LEU A 68 8.24 8.56 19.70
N MET A 69 7.69 8.71 20.90
CA MET A 69 6.30 9.12 21.11
C MET A 69 6.02 10.52 20.57
N TYR A 70 6.92 11.48 20.78
CA TYR A 70 6.79 12.84 20.25
C TYR A 70 6.80 12.85 18.73
N THR A 71 7.70 12.10 18.10
CA THR A 71 7.76 11.99 16.63
C THR A 71 6.49 11.33 16.08
N TYR A 72 6.01 10.26 16.73
CA TYR A 72 4.74 9.60 16.39
C TYR A 72 3.55 10.57 16.48
N PHE A 73 3.40 11.29 17.59
CA PHE A 73 2.31 12.25 17.77
C PHE A 73 2.37 13.45 16.85
N SER A 74 3.57 13.91 16.52
CA SER A 74 3.76 15.00 15.57
C SER A 74 3.40 14.57 14.14
N GLY A 75 3.46 13.27 13.84
CA GLY A 75 2.97 12.69 12.58
C GLY A 75 1.46 12.72 12.42
N GLN A 76 0.70 12.79 13.52
CA GLN A 76 -0.77 12.70 13.54
C GLN A 76 -1.48 14.06 13.31
N GLU A 77 -0.75 15.16 13.09
CA GLU A 77 -1.35 16.46 12.78
C GLU A 77 -1.75 16.53 11.30
N PHE A 78 -3.04 16.74 11.03
CA PHE A 78 -3.56 16.87 9.66
C PHE A 78 -3.54 18.32 9.19
N LEU A 79 -3.09 18.50 7.95
CA LEU A 79 -3.16 19.75 7.22
C LEU A 79 -4.59 19.99 6.72
N PRO A 80 -5.07 21.25 6.64
CA PRO A 80 -6.40 21.57 6.13
C PRO A 80 -6.64 20.96 4.75
N VAL A 81 -7.86 20.48 4.50
CA VAL A 81 -8.25 19.85 3.22
C VAL A 81 -8.55 20.89 2.14
N ASP A 82 -8.98 22.08 2.55
CA ASP A 82 -9.48 23.11 1.64
C ASP A 82 -8.53 23.37 0.47
N GLN A 83 -9.12 23.39 -0.73
CA GLN A 83 -8.43 23.66 -1.99
C GLN A 83 -7.35 22.65 -2.40
N LYS A 84 -7.22 21.50 -1.73
CA LYS A 84 -6.30 20.44 -2.15
C LYS A 84 -6.95 19.53 -3.19
N ALA A 85 -6.25 19.38 -4.30
CA ALA A 85 -6.69 18.53 -5.40
C ALA A 85 -5.93 17.20 -5.44
N VAL A 86 -6.65 16.09 -5.62
CA VAL A 86 -6.11 14.73 -5.61
C VAL A 86 -6.49 14.02 -6.90
N LEU A 87 -5.50 13.48 -7.62
CA LEU A 87 -5.72 12.55 -8.72
C LEU A 87 -5.67 11.12 -8.19
N ILE A 88 -6.66 10.30 -8.52
CA ILE A 88 -6.70 8.86 -8.21
C ILE A 88 -6.80 8.11 -9.53
N THR A 89 -5.94 7.13 -9.77
CA THR A 89 -6.05 6.24 -10.95
C THR A 89 -6.82 4.97 -10.61
N GLY A 90 -7.60 4.44 -11.54
CA GLY A 90 -8.36 3.19 -11.34
C GLY A 90 -9.54 3.36 -10.39
N SER A 91 -10.34 4.39 -10.61
CA SER A 91 -11.53 4.73 -9.80
C SER A 91 -12.82 4.04 -10.28
N ASP A 92 -12.73 3.12 -11.25
CA ASP A 92 -13.88 2.40 -11.80
C ASP A 92 -14.58 1.53 -10.74
N SER A 93 -13.81 0.94 -9.83
CA SER A 93 -14.33 0.03 -8.79
C SER A 93 -13.34 -0.11 -7.61
N GLY A 94 -13.69 -0.92 -6.61
CA GLY A 94 -12.80 -1.31 -5.52
C GLY A 94 -12.27 -0.13 -4.70
N ILE A 95 -10.97 -0.19 -4.35
CA ILE A 95 -10.31 0.79 -3.48
C ILE A 95 -10.34 2.20 -4.09
N GLY A 96 -10.01 2.34 -5.38
CA GLY A 96 -9.97 3.65 -6.04
C GLY A 96 -11.33 4.34 -6.06
N HIS A 97 -12.39 3.57 -6.30
CA HIS A 97 -13.77 4.08 -6.29
C HIS A 97 -14.20 4.52 -4.88
N ALA A 98 -14.01 3.65 -3.88
CA ALA A 98 -14.34 3.95 -2.48
C ALA A 98 -13.53 5.16 -1.96
N LEU A 99 -12.24 5.23 -2.32
CA LEU A 99 -11.37 6.35 -1.99
C LEU A 99 -11.83 7.66 -2.63
N SER A 100 -12.30 7.60 -3.88
CA SER A 100 -12.78 8.80 -4.58
C SER A 100 -13.98 9.43 -3.86
N LYS A 101 -14.94 8.60 -3.44
CA LYS A 101 -16.10 9.03 -2.64
C LYS A 101 -15.66 9.58 -1.28
N TYR A 102 -14.80 8.83 -0.59
CA TYR A 102 -14.32 9.19 0.74
C TYR A 102 -13.56 10.52 0.76
N LEU A 103 -12.68 10.78 -0.21
CA LEU A 103 -11.95 12.04 -0.27
C LEU A 103 -12.84 13.22 -0.67
N ASP A 104 -13.87 13.01 -1.50
CA ASP A 104 -14.86 14.04 -1.83
C ASP A 104 -15.70 14.45 -0.60
N GLU A 105 -16.12 13.47 0.21
CA GLU A 105 -16.82 13.66 1.48
C GLU A 105 -15.97 14.46 2.48
N LEU A 106 -14.65 14.21 2.51
CA LEU A 106 -13.70 14.98 3.32
C LEU A 106 -13.43 16.41 2.79
N GLY A 107 -13.92 16.75 1.60
CA GLY A 107 -13.82 18.09 1.02
C GLY A 107 -12.69 18.29 0.01
N PHE A 108 -11.96 17.25 -0.38
CA PHE A 108 -10.93 17.37 -1.42
C PHE A 108 -11.57 17.67 -2.78
N THR A 109 -10.81 18.33 -3.67
CA THR A 109 -11.11 18.29 -5.11
C THR A 109 -10.57 16.99 -5.67
N VAL A 110 -11.44 16.12 -6.19
CA VAL A 110 -11.04 14.77 -6.60
C VAL A 110 -11.09 14.66 -8.12
N PHE A 111 -10.00 14.21 -8.73
CA PHE A 111 -9.95 13.76 -10.11
C PHE A 111 -9.93 12.24 -10.12
N ALA A 112 -11.06 11.63 -10.45
CA ALA A 112 -11.23 10.18 -10.49
C ALA A 112 -10.91 9.67 -11.91
N GLY A 113 -9.72 9.09 -12.08
CA GLY A 113 -9.29 8.48 -13.34
C GLY A 113 -9.91 7.11 -13.53
N VAL A 114 -10.68 6.94 -14.61
CA VAL A 114 -11.43 5.73 -14.95
C VAL A 114 -11.06 5.24 -16.35
N LEU A 115 -11.20 3.94 -16.62
CA LEU A 115 -10.97 3.35 -17.94
C LEU A 115 -12.06 3.69 -18.95
N ASP A 116 -13.30 3.89 -18.49
CA ASP A 116 -14.41 4.34 -19.32
C ASP A 116 -15.20 5.42 -18.59
N GLU A 117 -15.15 6.65 -19.10
CA GLU A 117 -15.92 7.76 -18.53
C GLU A 117 -17.43 7.56 -18.61
N LYS A 118 -17.94 6.64 -19.42
CA LYS A 118 -19.35 6.27 -19.52
C LYS A 118 -19.67 4.96 -18.81
N GLY A 119 -18.68 4.34 -18.16
CA GLY A 119 -18.88 3.12 -17.38
C GLY A 119 -19.73 3.35 -16.14
N SER A 120 -20.34 2.27 -15.64
CA SER A 120 -21.23 2.32 -14.47
C SER A 120 -20.56 2.91 -13.21
N GLY A 121 -19.29 2.59 -12.98
CA GLY A 121 -18.52 3.17 -11.87
C GLY A 121 -18.33 4.68 -12.01
N ALA A 122 -18.07 5.17 -13.23
CA ALA A 122 -17.96 6.60 -13.51
C ALA A 122 -19.30 7.32 -13.30
N GLU A 123 -20.40 6.73 -13.75
CA GLU A 123 -21.75 7.26 -13.56
C GLU A 123 -22.15 7.31 -12.09
N GLU A 124 -21.84 6.26 -11.31
CA GLU A 124 -22.09 6.25 -9.87
C GLU A 124 -21.31 7.38 -9.16
N LEU A 125 -20.04 7.58 -9.49
CA LEU A 125 -19.24 8.68 -8.92
C LEU A 125 -19.88 10.04 -9.21
N ARG A 126 -20.31 10.29 -10.45
CA ARG A 126 -20.99 11.55 -10.81
C ARG A 126 -22.31 11.73 -10.09
N ARG A 127 -23.07 10.66 -9.87
CA ARG A 127 -24.39 10.69 -9.23
C ARG A 127 -24.29 10.90 -7.72
N THR A 128 -23.28 10.32 -7.07
CA THR A 128 -23.19 10.23 -5.60
C THR A 128 -22.26 11.26 -4.98
N CYS A 129 -21.27 11.75 -5.72
CA CYS A 129 -20.28 12.70 -5.22
C CYS A 129 -20.67 14.15 -5.51
N SER A 130 -20.02 15.08 -4.81
CA SER A 130 -20.19 16.51 -4.96
C SER A 130 -19.60 17.04 -6.29
N LYS A 131 -19.87 18.31 -6.59
CA LYS A 131 -19.28 19.02 -7.74
C LYS A 131 -17.75 19.17 -7.67
N ARG A 132 -17.11 18.84 -6.54
CA ARG A 132 -15.64 18.85 -6.39
C ARG A 132 -15.00 17.60 -6.98
N LEU A 133 -15.76 16.53 -7.20
CA LEU A 133 -15.29 15.35 -7.91
C LEU A 133 -15.50 15.51 -9.41
N SER A 134 -14.47 15.21 -10.19
CA SER A 134 -14.48 15.18 -11.65
C SER A 134 -13.95 13.84 -12.13
N VAL A 135 -14.73 13.17 -12.97
CA VAL A 135 -14.31 11.93 -13.64
C VAL A 135 -13.42 12.27 -14.84
N LEU A 136 -12.33 11.53 -15.02
CA LEU A 136 -11.40 11.66 -16.14
C LEU A 136 -11.21 10.31 -16.84
N GLN A 137 -11.38 10.29 -18.15
CA GLN A 137 -10.91 9.20 -19.01
C GLN A 137 -9.39 9.05 -18.88
N LEU A 138 -8.91 7.94 -18.32
CA LEU A 138 -7.50 7.71 -18.01
C LEU A 138 -7.13 6.21 -17.97
N ASP A 139 -6.77 5.67 -19.13
CA ASP A 139 -5.95 4.46 -19.23
C ASP A 139 -4.47 4.82 -19.03
N ILE A 140 -3.89 4.35 -17.93
CA ILE A 140 -2.50 4.63 -17.56
C ILE A 140 -1.47 3.90 -18.44
N THR A 141 -1.91 3.05 -19.38
CA THR A 141 -1.05 2.46 -20.42
C THR A 141 -1.08 3.26 -21.72
N ASN A 142 -1.93 4.30 -21.80
CA ASN A 142 -2.05 5.17 -22.97
C ASN A 142 -1.49 6.56 -22.68
N SER A 143 -0.30 6.84 -23.21
CA SER A 143 0.39 8.13 -23.03
C SER A 143 -0.42 9.35 -23.48
N GLN A 144 -1.30 9.22 -24.48
CA GLN A 144 -2.15 10.32 -24.91
C GLN A 144 -3.22 10.63 -23.86
N GLN A 145 -3.88 9.60 -23.31
CA GLN A 145 -4.87 9.81 -22.25
C GLN A 145 -4.23 10.39 -20.98
N ILE A 146 -2.99 10.00 -20.65
CA ILE A 146 -2.22 10.63 -19.55
C ILE A 146 -1.99 12.12 -19.82
N ARG A 147 -1.60 12.50 -21.05
CA ARG A 147 -1.41 13.92 -21.43
C ARG A 147 -2.70 14.73 -21.39
N ASP A 148 -3.80 14.13 -21.84
CA ASP A 148 -5.12 14.77 -21.85
C ASP A 148 -5.62 14.99 -20.42
N ALA A 149 -5.52 13.96 -19.57
CA ALA A 149 -5.82 14.06 -18.14
C ALA A 149 -4.94 15.11 -17.45
N HIS A 150 -3.63 15.13 -17.74
CA HIS A 150 -2.72 16.14 -17.22
C HIS A 150 -3.17 17.56 -17.60
N SER A 151 -3.55 17.78 -18.85
CA SER A 151 -4.01 19.09 -19.34
C SER A 151 -5.27 19.56 -18.62
N LYS A 152 -6.28 18.68 -18.48
CA LYS A 152 -7.53 18.97 -17.75
C LYS A 152 -7.27 19.29 -16.27
N VAL A 153 -6.40 18.51 -15.61
CA VAL A 153 -6.04 18.76 -14.20
C VAL A 153 -5.28 20.07 -14.07
N MET A 154 -4.30 20.33 -14.94
CA MET A 154 -3.49 21.55 -14.94
C MET A 154 -4.37 22.80 -15.08
N GLU A 155 -5.34 22.77 -16.00
CA GLU A 155 -6.30 23.87 -16.19
C GLU A 155 -7.09 24.16 -14.92
N LYS A 156 -7.54 23.12 -14.21
CA LYS A 156 -8.38 23.26 -13.02
C LYS A 156 -7.60 23.69 -11.77
N VAL A 157 -6.37 23.21 -11.60
CA VAL A 157 -5.55 23.52 -10.41
C VAL A 157 -4.70 24.78 -10.59
N GLN A 158 -4.39 25.16 -11.84
CA GLN A 158 -3.63 26.35 -12.20
C GLN A 158 -2.30 26.44 -11.41
N ASN A 159 -1.98 27.63 -10.89
CA ASN A 159 -0.75 27.89 -10.16
C ASN A 159 -0.68 27.23 -8.77
N ARG A 160 -1.82 26.76 -8.21
CA ARG A 160 -1.83 26.04 -6.94
C ARG A 160 -1.12 24.68 -7.04
N GLY A 161 -1.10 24.10 -8.24
CA GLY A 161 -0.57 22.75 -8.45
C GLY A 161 -1.50 21.65 -7.92
N LEU A 162 -1.09 20.41 -8.12
CA LEU A 162 -1.85 19.23 -7.69
C LEU A 162 -1.36 18.81 -6.32
N TRP A 163 -2.24 18.61 -5.33
CA TRP A 163 -1.82 18.25 -3.98
C TRP A 163 -1.36 16.80 -3.88
N ALA A 164 -2.07 15.86 -4.50
CA ALA A 164 -1.70 14.46 -4.45
C ALA A 164 -1.96 13.70 -5.74
N VAL A 165 -1.11 12.71 -6.03
CA VAL A 165 -1.35 11.64 -6.99
C VAL A 165 -1.39 10.33 -6.22
N VAL A 166 -2.48 9.58 -6.36
CA VAL A 166 -2.66 8.23 -5.82
C VAL A 166 -2.65 7.25 -6.99
N ASN A 167 -1.51 6.61 -7.24
CA ASN A 167 -1.40 5.53 -8.22
C ASN A 167 -2.03 4.27 -7.64
N ASN A 168 -3.31 4.07 -7.93
CA ASN A 168 -4.09 2.93 -7.45
C ASN A 168 -4.38 1.89 -8.55
N ALA A 169 -4.47 2.31 -9.81
CA ALA A 169 -4.76 1.42 -10.94
C ALA A 169 -3.80 0.22 -10.96
N GLY A 170 -4.37 -0.97 -11.15
CA GLY A 170 -3.61 -2.21 -11.21
C GLY A 170 -4.46 -3.42 -11.60
N ILE A 171 -3.78 -4.46 -12.09
CA ILE A 171 -4.37 -5.76 -12.46
C ILE A 171 -3.62 -6.88 -11.75
N LEU A 172 -4.34 -7.95 -11.41
CA LEU A 172 -3.77 -9.15 -10.79
C LEU A 172 -3.16 -10.10 -11.83
N GLY A 173 -3.84 -10.28 -12.97
CA GLY A 173 -3.58 -11.40 -13.88
C GLY A 173 -4.21 -12.70 -13.38
N PHE A 174 -3.80 -13.84 -13.94
CA PHE A 174 -4.28 -15.17 -13.55
C PHE A 174 -3.32 -15.80 -12.52
N PRO A 175 -3.75 -16.07 -11.27
CA PRO A 175 -2.92 -16.70 -10.26
C PRO A 175 -2.63 -18.16 -10.59
N ILE A 176 -1.44 -18.41 -11.08
CA ILE A 176 -0.92 -19.74 -11.40
C ILE A 176 0.61 -19.72 -11.26
N ASP A 177 1.21 -20.90 -11.20
CA ASP A 177 2.64 -21.12 -11.20
C ASP A 177 3.33 -20.25 -12.27
N GLY A 178 4.44 -19.61 -11.88
CA GLY A 178 5.07 -18.57 -12.70
C GLY A 178 5.49 -19.04 -14.09
N GLU A 179 5.92 -20.28 -14.23
CA GLU A 179 6.32 -20.86 -15.51
C GLU A 179 5.14 -21.10 -16.48
N LEU A 180 3.92 -21.24 -15.95
CA LEU A 180 2.71 -21.37 -16.76
C LEU A 180 2.17 -20.03 -17.25
N ILE A 181 2.69 -18.90 -16.72
CA ILE A 181 2.25 -17.57 -17.12
C ILE A 181 2.95 -17.18 -18.43
N PRO A 182 2.21 -16.97 -19.53
CA PRO A 182 2.83 -16.56 -20.78
C PRO A 182 3.39 -15.13 -20.70
N MET A 183 4.47 -14.86 -21.45
CA MET A 183 5.22 -13.59 -21.35
C MET A 183 4.40 -12.35 -21.70
N ASN A 184 3.35 -12.48 -22.50
CA ASN A 184 2.42 -11.38 -22.77
C ASN A 184 1.68 -10.92 -21.50
N GLN A 185 1.35 -11.83 -20.58
CA GLN A 185 0.71 -11.50 -19.29
C GLN A 185 1.70 -10.83 -18.35
N TYR A 186 2.96 -11.30 -18.28
CA TYR A 186 4.03 -10.60 -17.56
C TYR A 186 4.18 -9.16 -18.05
N LYS A 187 4.27 -8.96 -19.38
CA LYS A 187 4.36 -7.63 -20.00
C LYS A 187 3.15 -6.77 -19.68
N ARG A 188 1.93 -7.33 -19.75
CA ARG A 188 0.68 -6.61 -19.44
C ARG A 188 0.62 -6.17 -17.98
N CYS A 189 0.92 -7.07 -17.04
CA CYS A 189 0.99 -6.72 -15.62
C CYS A 189 2.02 -5.61 -15.38
N MET A 190 3.21 -5.70 -15.97
CA MET A 190 4.24 -4.68 -15.83
C MET A 190 3.83 -3.33 -16.46
N ALA A 191 3.18 -3.36 -17.62
CA ALA A 191 2.68 -2.17 -18.30
C ALA A 191 1.70 -1.38 -17.43
N VAL A 192 0.74 -2.06 -16.81
CA VAL A 192 -0.27 -1.40 -15.96
C VAL A 192 0.31 -1.05 -14.58
N ASN A 193 0.78 -2.04 -13.83
CA ASN A 193 1.05 -1.90 -12.40
C ASN A 193 2.33 -1.10 -12.10
N PHE A 194 3.26 -1.04 -13.05
CA PHE A 194 4.54 -0.36 -12.88
C PHE A 194 4.73 0.76 -13.89
N PHE A 195 4.84 0.47 -15.19
CA PHE A 195 5.16 1.50 -16.18
C PHE A 195 4.10 2.60 -16.24
N GLY A 196 2.81 2.25 -16.19
CA GLY A 196 1.73 3.24 -16.15
C GLY A 196 1.77 4.12 -14.90
N ALA A 197 2.02 3.55 -13.72
CA ALA A 197 2.21 4.32 -12.48
C ALA A 197 3.43 5.27 -12.57
N VAL A 198 4.53 4.81 -13.17
CA VAL A 198 5.73 5.64 -13.43
C VAL A 198 5.42 6.77 -14.40
N GLU A 199 4.70 6.50 -15.48
CA GLU A 199 4.37 7.50 -16.50
C GLU A 199 3.42 8.57 -15.95
N VAL A 200 2.36 8.17 -15.24
CA VAL A 200 1.48 9.10 -14.51
C VAL A 200 2.30 9.92 -13.52
N THR A 201 3.16 9.28 -12.72
CA THR A 201 4.02 10.00 -11.76
C THR A 201 4.84 11.08 -12.48
N LYS A 202 5.52 10.74 -13.57
CA LYS A 202 6.36 11.68 -14.33
C LYS A 202 5.55 12.82 -14.92
N ALA A 203 4.39 12.53 -15.51
CA ALA A 203 3.52 13.54 -16.12
C ALA A 203 3.04 14.57 -15.10
N PHE A 204 2.64 14.13 -13.91
CA PHE A 204 2.06 15.01 -12.89
C PHE A 204 3.08 15.61 -11.91
N LEU A 205 4.34 15.15 -11.96
CA LEU A 205 5.39 15.61 -11.06
C LEU A 205 5.60 17.13 -11.04
N PRO A 206 5.57 17.87 -12.17
CA PRO A 206 5.66 19.33 -12.15
C PRO A 206 4.55 19.99 -11.30
N LEU A 207 3.33 19.46 -11.32
CA LEU A 207 2.21 19.96 -10.52
C LEU A 207 2.37 19.63 -9.03
N LEU A 208 2.89 18.45 -8.71
CA LEU A 208 3.21 18.06 -7.33
C LEU A 208 4.32 18.94 -6.73
N ARG A 209 5.33 19.31 -7.53
CA ARG A 209 6.42 20.19 -7.07
C ARG A 209 5.92 21.60 -6.73
N LYS A 210 4.96 22.14 -7.49
CA LYS A 210 4.34 23.45 -7.18
C LYS A 210 3.63 23.46 -5.84
N SER A 211 2.91 22.39 -5.52
CA SER A 211 2.14 22.28 -4.27
C SER A 211 2.94 21.74 -3.08
N LYS A 212 4.18 21.27 -3.29
CA LYS A 212 4.94 20.44 -2.33
C LYS A 212 4.10 19.27 -1.83
N GLY A 213 3.45 18.62 -2.80
CA GLY A 213 2.36 17.68 -2.61
C GLY A 213 2.79 16.28 -2.15
N ARG A 214 2.03 15.29 -2.58
CA ARG A 214 2.08 13.90 -2.14
C ARG A 214 2.03 12.95 -3.33
N LEU A 215 2.94 11.99 -3.39
CA LEU A 215 2.87 10.85 -4.28
C LEU A 215 2.58 9.61 -3.43
N VAL A 216 1.45 8.96 -3.69
CA VAL A 216 1.02 7.76 -2.97
C VAL A 216 0.91 6.62 -3.97
N ASN A 217 1.67 5.55 -3.76
CA ASN A 217 1.62 4.37 -4.60
C ASN A 217 0.93 3.23 -3.85
N ILE A 218 -0.17 2.71 -4.39
CA ILE A 218 -0.84 1.52 -3.86
C ILE A 218 -0.13 0.28 -4.41
N SER A 219 0.74 -0.27 -3.57
CA SER A 219 1.46 -1.50 -3.84
C SER A 219 0.64 -2.71 -3.34
N SER A 220 1.30 -3.70 -2.75
CA SER A 220 0.69 -4.86 -2.12
C SER A 220 1.70 -5.49 -1.16
N MET A 221 1.20 -6.17 -0.13
CA MET A 221 2.01 -7.08 0.68
C MET A 221 2.82 -8.06 -0.18
N SER A 222 2.24 -8.53 -1.29
CA SER A 222 2.89 -9.45 -2.25
C SER A 222 4.10 -8.87 -3.00
N GLY A 223 4.36 -7.56 -2.87
CA GLY A 223 5.59 -6.93 -3.37
C GLY A 223 6.77 -6.99 -2.40
N GLY A 224 6.56 -7.46 -1.16
CA GLY A 224 7.60 -7.69 -0.15
C GLY A 224 7.55 -9.09 0.48
N VAL A 225 6.45 -9.81 0.29
CA VAL A 225 6.26 -11.19 0.73
C VAL A 225 6.14 -12.08 -0.50
N PRO A 226 6.94 -13.15 -0.65
CA PRO A 226 6.75 -14.14 -1.69
C PRO A 226 5.39 -14.84 -1.49
N VAL A 227 4.51 -14.72 -2.48
CA VAL A 227 3.21 -15.41 -2.50
C VAL A 227 3.20 -16.32 -3.71
N GLU A 228 2.97 -17.62 -3.50
CA GLU A 228 2.86 -18.58 -4.59
C GLU A 228 1.78 -18.16 -5.58
N LYS A 229 1.96 -18.54 -6.85
CA LYS A 229 1.01 -18.28 -7.95
C LYS A 229 0.83 -16.81 -8.29
N MET A 230 1.64 -15.90 -7.75
CA MET A 230 1.54 -14.45 -7.99
C MET A 230 2.80 -13.88 -8.68
N ALA A 231 3.61 -14.71 -9.35
CA ALA A 231 4.94 -14.31 -9.85
C ALA A 231 4.91 -13.02 -10.68
N ALA A 232 4.04 -12.93 -11.69
CA ALA A 232 3.91 -11.73 -12.52
C ALA A 232 3.46 -10.51 -11.70
N TYR A 233 2.42 -10.65 -10.87
CA TYR A 233 1.88 -9.56 -10.06
C TYR A 233 2.89 -9.07 -9.01
N SER A 234 3.42 -9.97 -8.19
CA SER A 234 4.40 -9.69 -7.13
C SER A 234 5.63 -8.97 -7.66
N ALA A 235 6.15 -9.37 -8.83
CA ALA A 235 7.29 -8.70 -9.47
C ALA A 235 6.98 -7.21 -9.74
N THR A 236 5.79 -6.88 -10.24
CA THR A 236 5.40 -5.48 -10.50
C THR A 236 5.28 -4.66 -9.21
N LYS A 237 4.74 -5.26 -8.14
CA LYS A 237 4.56 -4.59 -6.84
C LYS A 237 5.89 -4.40 -6.12
N ALA A 238 6.82 -5.35 -6.25
CA ALA A 238 8.21 -5.19 -5.80
C ALA A 238 8.93 -4.07 -6.56
N ALA A 239 8.79 -3.99 -7.89
CA ALA A 239 9.34 -2.90 -8.70
C ALA A 239 8.77 -1.53 -8.26
N LEU A 240 7.46 -1.45 -8.03
CA LEU A 240 6.81 -0.23 -7.55
C LEU A 240 7.28 0.18 -6.14
N ASN A 241 7.54 -0.78 -5.26
CA ASN A 241 8.12 -0.53 -3.93
C ASN A 241 9.49 0.14 -4.04
N MET A 242 10.38 -0.43 -4.85
CA MET A 242 11.74 0.11 -5.05
C MET A 242 11.69 1.50 -5.69
N PHE A 243 10.87 1.67 -6.73
CA PHE A 243 10.65 2.97 -7.35
C PHE A 243 10.18 4.02 -6.33
N SER A 244 9.20 3.68 -5.49
CA SER A 244 8.71 4.58 -4.44
C SER A 244 9.79 4.97 -3.44
N ALA A 245 10.62 4.01 -3.02
CA ALA A 245 11.71 4.24 -2.08
C ALA A 245 12.79 5.19 -2.65
N VAL A 246 13.12 5.05 -3.93
CA VAL A 246 14.06 5.93 -4.64
C VAL A 246 13.45 7.32 -4.84
N MET A 247 12.24 7.42 -5.38
CA MET A 247 11.54 8.69 -5.60
C MET A 247 11.37 9.48 -4.31
N ARG A 248 11.16 8.82 -3.16
CA ARG A 248 11.11 9.49 -1.85
C ARG A 248 12.38 10.27 -1.53
N LYS A 249 13.55 9.72 -1.87
CA LYS A 249 14.84 10.38 -1.64
C LYS A 249 15.04 11.54 -2.62
N GLU A 250 14.79 11.30 -3.90
CA GLU A 250 14.99 12.30 -4.95
C GLU A 250 14.05 13.51 -4.82
N LEU A 251 12.78 13.25 -4.50
CA LEU A 251 11.75 14.27 -4.40
C LEU A 251 11.75 15.03 -3.07
N SER A 252 12.50 14.55 -2.07
CA SER A 252 12.62 15.23 -0.77
C SER A 252 13.11 16.68 -0.89
N LYS A 253 14.06 16.94 -1.79
CA LYS A 253 14.61 18.28 -2.08
C LYS A 253 13.57 19.24 -2.64
N TRP A 254 12.53 18.70 -3.27
CA TRP A 254 11.42 19.45 -3.84
C TRP A 254 10.25 19.63 -2.86
N GLY A 255 10.37 19.08 -1.64
CA GLY A 255 9.31 19.12 -0.63
C GLY A 255 8.14 18.16 -0.90
N VAL A 256 8.18 17.35 -1.97
CA VAL A 256 7.15 16.34 -2.26
C VAL A 256 7.39 15.12 -1.39
N LYS A 257 6.35 14.66 -0.68
CA LYS A 257 6.41 13.43 0.13
C LYS A 257 5.95 12.24 -0.69
N VAL A 258 6.65 11.13 -0.55
CA VAL A 258 6.31 9.88 -1.24
C VAL A 258 6.00 8.81 -0.20
N CYS A 259 4.85 8.18 -0.34
CA CYS A 259 4.34 7.14 0.53
C CYS A 259 4.03 5.90 -0.30
N VAL A 260 4.34 4.72 0.24
CA VAL A 260 3.86 3.44 -0.31
C VAL A 260 2.87 2.83 0.68
N ILE A 261 1.76 2.33 0.14
CA ILE A 261 0.77 1.59 0.90
C ILE A 261 0.81 0.16 0.39
N GLN A 262 0.99 -0.81 1.27
CA GLN A 262 0.99 -2.24 0.94
C GLN A 262 -0.21 -2.92 1.61
N PRO A 263 -1.39 -2.88 0.96
CA PRO A 263 -2.55 -3.59 1.48
C PRO A 263 -2.31 -5.10 1.52
N GLY A 264 -2.89 -5.73 2.54
CA GLY A 264 -3.18 -7.16 2.55
C GLY A 264 -4.30 -7.52 1.57
N SER A 265 -5.02 -8.61 1.85
CA SER A 265 -6.12 -9.06 0.99
C SER A 265 -7.42 -8.35 1.34
N PHE A 266 -8.01 -7.63 0.38
CA PHE A 266 -9.28 -6.92 0.52
C PHE A 266 -10.22 -7.31 -0.62
N GLN A 267 -11.51 -7.42 -0.32
CA GLN A 267 -12.53 -7.76 -1.32
C GLN A 267 -12.68 -6.58 -2.27
N THR A 268 -12.20 -6.77 -3.49
CA THR A 268 -12.21 -5.77 -4.56
C THR A 268 -12.43 -6.47 -5.89
N ASN A 269 -12.76 -5.71 -6.92
CA ASN A 269 -12.88 -6.22 -8.29
C ASN A 269 -11.52 -6.45 -8.97
N ILE A 270 -10.39 -6.46 -8.25
CA ILE A 270 -9.04 -6.64 -8.83
C ILE A 270 -8.87 -8.00 -9.50
N ALA A 271 -9.63 -9.00 -9.07
CA ALA A 271 -9.71 -10.31 -9.72
C ALA A 271 -10.44 -10.25 -11.08
N GLY A 272 -11.17 -9.18 -11.39
CA GLY A 272 -11.90 -9.04 -12.64
C GLY A 272 -13.15 -9.92 -12.76
N THR A 273 -13.68 -10.05 -13.98
CA THR A 273 -14.93 -10.75 -14.31
C THR A 273 -14.69 -12.18 -14.79
N SER A 274 -15.70 -13.04 -14.73
CA SER A 274 -15.65 -14.41 -15.28
C SER A 274 -15.17 -14.46 -16.73
N ASP A 275 -15.53 -13.46 -17.54
CA ASP A 275 -15.14 -13.41 -18.95
C ASP A 275 -13.66 -13.08 -19.13
N LEU A 276 -13.13 -12.18 -18.30
CA LEU A 276 -11.69 -11.94 -18.24
C LEU A 276 -10.96 -13.22 -17.86
N TRP A 277 -11.48 -13.99 -16.90
CA TRP A 277 -10.90 -15.28 -16.51
C TRP A 277 -10.87 -16.29 -17.64
N ASN A 278 -11.99 -16.48 -18.34
CA ASN A 278 -12.05 -17.37 -19.49
C ASN A 278 -11.02 -16.97 -20.55
N THR A 279 -10.84 -15.67 -20.76
CA THR A 279 -9.84 -15.13 -21.70
C THR A 279 -8.41 -15.41 -21.24
N LEU A 280 -8.11 -15.20 -19.95
CA LEU A 280 -6.78 -15.42 -19.38
C LEU A 280 -6.42 -16.91 -19.33
N GLU A 281 -7.35 -17.76 -18.92
CA GLU A 281 -7.18 -19.22 -18.93
C GLU A 281 -6.95 -19.73 -20.34
N LYS A 282 -7.81 -19.34 -21.29
CA LYS A 282 -7.61 -19.70 -22.69
C LYS A 282 -6.24 -19.24 -23.19
N ASN A 283 -5.83 -18.02 -22.84
CA ASN A 283 -4.51 -17.53 -23.23
C ASN A 283 -3.37 -18.36 -22.66
N ILE A 284 -3.47 -18.84 -21.42
CA ILE A 284 -2.50 -19.79 -20.84
C ILE A 284 -2.51 -21.08 -21.67
N LEU A 285 -3.68 -21.68 -21.86
CA LEU A 285 -3.84 -22.95 -22.58
C LEU A 285 -3.29 -22.88 -24.02
N ASP A 286 -3.55 -21.78 -24.72
CA ASP A 286 -3.09 -21.55 -26.10
C ASP A 286 -1.55 -21.38 -26.20
N HIS A 287 -0.87 -21.07 -25.09
CA HIS A 287 0.59 -20.85 -25.04
C HIS A 287 1.35 -21.96 -24.29
N LEU A 288 0.68 -23.03 -23.88
CA LEU A 288 1.33 -24.17 -23.24
C LEU A 288 2.23 -24.90 -24.22
N THR A 289 3.46 -25.17 -23.80
CA THR A 289 4.35 -26.08 -24.51
C THR A 289 3.91 -27.53 -24.26
N PRO A 290 4.25 -28.47 -25.17
CA PRO A 290 3.97 -29.89 -24.96
C PRO A 290 4.51 -30.42 -23.63
N ASP A 291 5.71 -29.99 -23.24
CA ASP A 291 6.38 -30.41 -22.00
C ASP A 291 5.59 -29.93 -20.77
N LEU A 292 5.21 -28.65 -20.71
CA LEU A 292 4.41 -28.10 -19.61
C LEU A 292 3.01 -28.75 -19.54
N GLN A 293 2.43 -29.06 -20.69
CA GLN A 293 1.16 -29.77 -20.79
C GLN A 293 1.27 -31.20 -20.23
N GLU A 294 2.38 -31.89 -20.45
CA GLU A 294 2.64 -33.21 -19.85
C GLU A 294 2.85 -33.11 -18.33
N ASP A 295 3.65 -32.12 -17.90
CA ASP A 295 4.07 -31.99 -16.51
C ASP A 295 2.96 -31.50 -15.58
N TYR A 296 2.18 -30.52 -16.02
CA TYR A 296 1.12 -29.92 -15.20
C TYR A 296 -0.23 -30.55 -15.47
N GLY A 297 -0.56 -30.75 -16.75
CA GLY A 297 -1.90 -31.16 -17.18
C GLY A 297 -2.91 -30.02 -17.19
N GLN A 298 -3.82 -30.06 -18.16
CA GLN A 298 -4.92 -29.09 -18.28
C GLN A 298 -5.84 -29.05 -17.07
N ASP A 299 -6.07 -30.20 -16.43
CA ASP A 299 -6.89 -30.34 -15.22
C ASP A 299 -6.33 -29.52 -14.07
N TYR A 300 -5.00 -29.52 -13.89
CA TYR A 300 -4.33 -28.68 -12.91
C TYR A 300 -4.64 -27.20 -13.16
N ILE A 301 -4.48 -26.74 -14.40
CA ILE A 301 -4.69 -25.33 -14.79
C ILE A 301 -6.14 -24.90 -14.58
N ILE A 302 -7.10 -25.72 -15.00
CA ILE A 302 -8.54 -25.42 -14.86
C ILE A 302 -8.96 -25.39 -13.38
N ASN A 303 -8.40 -26.27 -12.55
CA ASN A 303 -8.71 -26.31 -11.11
C ASN A 303 -8.27 -25.04 -10.36
N HIS A 304 -7.35 -24.24 -10.93
CA HIS A 304 -6.91 -22.97 -10.34
C HIS A 304 -7.99 -21.90 -10.28
N ARG A 305 -9.11 -22.05 -10.99
CA ARG A 305 -10.31 -21.22 -10.79
C ARG A 305 -10.77 -21.20 -9.32
N THR A 306 -10.56 -22.30 -8.59
CA THR A 306 -10.93 -22.42 -7.18
C THR A 306 -10.12 -21.49 -6.28
N PHE A 307 -8.91 -21.12 -6.70
CA PHE A 307 -8.01 -20.26 -5.92
C PHE A 307 -8.61 -18.88 -5.67
N LEU A 308 -9.40 -18.36 -6.62
CA LEU A 308 -10.07 -17.07 -6.46
C LEU A 308 -11.15 -17.08 -5.40
N ARG A 309 -11.91 -18.18 -5.32
CA ARG A 309 -12.90 -18.34 -4.25
C ARG A 309 -12.20 -18.25 -2.91
N LEU A 310 -11.05 -18.93 -2.78
CA LEU A 310 -10.23 -18.88 -1.58
C LEU A 310 -9.71 -17.47 -1.31
N LEU A 311 -9.11 -16.79 -2.31
CA LEU A 311 -8.65 -15.40 -2.15
C LEU A 311 -9.77 -14.48 -1.67
N ASN A 312 -10.98 -14.60 -2.24
CA ASN A 312 -12.12 -13.78 -1.82
C ASN A 312 -12.58 -14.14 -0.39
N THR A 313 -12.58 -15.43 -0.02
CA THR A 313 -12.91 -15.88 1.34
C THR A 313 -11.93 -15.37 2.40
N TYR A 314 -10.64 -15.29 2.08
CA TYR A 314 -9.61 -14.77 2.99
C TYR A 314 -9.42 -13.25 2.91
N SER A 315 -10.17 -12.57 2.04
CA SER A 315 -10.10 -11.13 1.87
C SER A 315 -11.04 -10.41 2.84
N GLU A 316 -10.55 -9.31 3.42
CA GLU A 316 -11.36 -8.46 4.28
C GLU A 316 -12.38 -7.66 3.45
N PRO A 317 -13.69 -7.67 3.80
CA PRO A 317 -14.71 -6.93 3.06
C PRO A 317 -14.59 -5.42 3.27
N ASP A 318 -14.09 -4.99 4.43
CA ASP A 318 -13.97 -3.58 4.78
C ASP A 318 -12.65 -2.98 4.27
N VAL A 319 -12.75 -2.09 3.28
CA VAL A 319 -11.60 -1.37 2.70
C VAL A 319 -11.22 -0.11 3.50
N SER A 320 -12.00 0.28 4.53
CA SER A 320 -11.78 1.49 5.31
C SER A 320 -10.35 1.65 5.86
N PRO A 321 -9.66 0.58 6.32
CA PRO A 321 -8.25 0.70 6.74
C PRO A 321 -7.34 1.27 5.65
N VAL A 322 -7.56 0.89 4.38
CA VAL A 322 -6.79 1.43 3.24
C VAL A 322 -7.12 2.91 3.04
N LEU A 323 -8.40 3.27 3.14
CA LEU A 323 -8.85 4.66 2.95
C LEU A 323 -8.26 5.60 4.02
N LEU A 324 -8.24 5.14 5.28
CA LEU A 324 -7.65 5.87 6.41
C LEU A 324 -6.13 6.03 6.25
N ASP A 325 -5.42 5.00 5.79
CA ASP A 325 -3.98 5.09 5.53
C ASP A 325 -3.67 6.04 4.36
N VAL A 326 -4.48 6.03 3.29
CA VAL A 326 -4.36 7.03 2.21
C VAL A 326 -4.63 8.43 2.73
N GLN A 327 -5.70 8.63 3.52
CA GLN A 327 -6.02 9.91 4.13
C GLN A 327 -4.86 10.42 4.98
N HIS A 328 -4.27 9.57 5.82
CA HIS A 328 -3.10 9.93 6.62
C HIS A 328 -1.92 10.30 5.71
N ALA A 329 -1.63 9.49 4.68
CA ALA A 329 -0.55 9.76 3.73
C ALA A 329 -0.68 11.11 3.03
N ILE A 330 -1.90 11.54 2.71
CA ILE A 330 -2.14 12.82 2.01
C ILE A 330 -2.38 14.01 2.95
N SER A 331 -2.90 13.78 4.15
CA SER A 331 -3.33 14.85 5.06
C SER A 331 -2.30 15.13 6.15
N ALA A 332 -1.51 14.14 6.58
CA ALA A 332 -0.53 14.33 7.63
C ALA A 332 0.53 15.38 7.24
N LYS A 333 0.93 16.19 8.22
CA LYS A 333 2.05 17.11 8.13
C LYS A 333 3.36 16.36 7.88
N SER A 334 3.54 15.24 8.57
CA SER A 334 4.68 14.33 8.46
C SER A 334 4.18 12.90 8.25
N PRO A 335 3.78 12.53 7.02
CA PRO A 335 3.30 11.19 6.74
C PRO A 335 4.43 10.16 6.88
N PHE A 336 4.07 8.93 7.22
CA PHE A 336 4.98 7.79 7.15
C PHE A 336 5.35 7.50 5.69
N ALA A 337 6.54 6.92 5.47
CA ALA A 337 6.95 6.47 4.14
C ALA A 337 6.23 5.18 3.71
N PHE A 338 5.69 4.43 4.67
CA PHE A 338 5.21 3.08 4.51
C PHE A 338 3.95 2.85 5.37
N TYR A 339 2.94 2.21 4.79
CA TYR A 339 1.69 1.80 5.43
C TYR A 339 1.37 0.35 5.04
N ALA A 340 0.76 -0.42 5.94
CA ALA A 340 0.42 -1.83 5.71
C ALA A 340 -1.00 -2.16 6.21
N PRO A 341 -2.05 -1.60 5.57
CA PRO A 341 -3.43 -1.84 6.00
C PRO A 341 -3.82 -3.29 5.77
N GLY A 342 -4.61 -3.85 6.69
CA GLY A 342 -5.14 -5.22 6.62
C GLY A 342 -4.57 -6.11 7.72
N LYS A 343 -5.41 -7.01 8.25
CA LYS A 343 -5.05 -7.86 9.40
C LYS A 343 -3.78 -8.65 9.10
N LYS A 344 -2.80 -8.57 10.02
CA LYS A 344 -1.51 -9.27 9.95
C LYS A 344 -0.62 -8.92 8.75
N SER A 345 -0.95 -7.92 7.93
CA SER A 345 -0.14 -7.56 6.75
C SER A 345 1.27 -7.12 7.15
N TYR A 346 1.36 -6.26 8.19
CA TYR A 346 2.63 -5.86 8.76
C TYR A 346 3.42 -7.04 9.35
N PHE A 347 2.73 -7.95 10.05
CA PHE A 347 3.35 -9.15 10.61
C PHE A 347 4.01 -10.00 9.52
N TRP A 348 3.30 -10.29 8.42
CA TRP A 348 3.83 -11.09 7.33
C TRP A 348 5.02 -10.43 6.62
N LEU A 349 4.99 -9.12 6.43
CA LEU A 349 6.12 -8.37 5.88
C LEU A 349 7.35 -8.44 6.78
N CYS A 350 7.18 -8.26 8.08
CA CYS A 350 8.28 -8.43 9.04
C CYS A 350 8.77 -9.88 9.08
N PHE A 351 7.85 -10.85 9.11
CA PHE A 351 8.19 -12.26 9.16
C PHE A 351 9.00 -12.67 7.92
N ALA A 352 8.57 -12.29 6.72
CA ALA A 352 9.33 -12.54 5.49
C ALA A 352 10.71 -11.85 5.48
N SER A 353 10.81 -10.65 6.08
CA SER A 353 12.07 -9.88 6.08
C SER A 353 13.10 -10.37 7.10
N PHE A 354 12.66 -10.91 8.24
CA PHE A 354 13.54 -11.25 9.36
C PHE A 354 13.68 -12.76 9.62
N SER A 355 12.79 -13.59 9.09
CA SER A 355 12.89 -15.04 9.28
C SER A 355 13.85 -15.68 8.26
N PRO A 356 14.60 -16.74 8.64
CA PRO A 356 15.34 -17.54 7.68
C PRO A 356 14.39 -18.12 6.62
N THR A 357 14.82 -18.16 5.36
CA THR A 357 13.98 -18.58 4.21
C THR A 357 13.32 -19.93 4.41
N GLY A 358 14.05 -20.95 4.90
CA GLY A 358 13.47 -22.27 5.15
C GLY A 358 12.34 -22.28 6.20
N LEU A 359 12.42 -21.39 7.20
CA LEU A 359 11.36 -21.23 8.19
C LEU A 359 10.14 -20.57 7.57
N PHE A 360 10.35 -19.49 6.81
CA PHE A 360 9.28 -18.80 6.09
C PHE A 360 8.53 -19.76 5.14
N ASP A 361 9.27 -20.51 4.32
CA ASP A 361 8.70 -21.44 3.34
C ASP A 361 7.92 -22.58 4.03
N TYR A 362 8.40 -23.07 5.17
CA TYR A 362 7.68 -24.08 5.95
C TYR A 362 6.32 -23.57 6.44
N PHE A 363 6.26 -22.34 6.97
CA PHE A 363 5.00 -21.76 7.43
C PHE A 363 4.06 -21.41 6.26
N SER A 364 4.61 -20.89 5.16
CA SER A 364 3.83 -20.55 3.97
C SER A 364 3.16 -21.80 3.37
N LYS A 365 3.88 -22.92 3.25
CA LYS A 365 3.33 -24.19 2.74
C LYS A 365 2.23 -24.80 3.62
N ASN A 366 2.29 -24.54 4.93
CA ASN A 366 1.35 -25.12 5.90
C ASN A 366 0.18 -24.18 6.26
N SER A 367 0.11 -22.99 5.66
CA SER A 367 -0.97 -22.04 5.94
C SER A 367 -2.29 -22.48 5.29
N PRO A 368 -3.43 -22.42 6.02
CA PRO A 368 -4.74 -22.73 5.45
C PRO A 368 -5.08 -21.73 4.31
N GLY A 369 -5.40 -22.25 3.12
CA GLY A 369 -5.76 -21.47 1.94
C GLY A 369 -4.94 -21.77 0.69
N PHE A 370 -3.81 -22.48 0.80
CA PHE A 370 -3.08 -22.97 -0.35
C PHE A 370 -3.70 -24.28 -0.87
N ILE A 371 -4.07 -24.27 -2.15
CA ILE A 371 -4.58 -25.45 -2.86
C ILE A 371 -3.44 -26.48 -2.89
N LYS A 372 -3.69 -27.67 -2.32
CA LYS A 372 -2.75 -28.80 -2.26
C LYS A 372 -2.64 -29.60 -3.56
N ASP A 373 -3.24 -29.10 -4.63
CA ASP A 373 -3.19 -29.71 -5.95
C ASP A 373 -1.74 -29.76 -6.41
N ARG A 374 -1.36 -30.90 -6.97
CA ARG A 374 -0.01 -31.16 -7.45
C ARG A 374 -0.02 -31.23 -8.97
N PRO A 375 1.01 -30.68 -9.64
CA PRO A 375 1.24 -30.93 -11.07
C PRO A 375 1.18 -32.43 -11.37
N ARG A 376 0.66 -32.79 -12.54
CA ARG A 376 0.44 -34.18 -12.95
C ARG A 376 1.69 -35.05 -12.85
N ALA A 377 2.86 -34.54 -13.22
CA ALA A 377 4.14 -35.25 -13.16
C ALA A 377 4.48 -35.72 -11.73
N LEU A 378 4.13 -34.94 -10.70
CA LEU A 378 4.42 -35.27 -9.30
C LEU A 378 3.57 -36.43 -8.76
N ASN A 379 2.49 -36.79 -9.48
CA ASN A 379 1.65 -37.93 -9.13
C ASN A 379 2.14 -39.24 -9.78
N LYS A 380 3.13 -39.17 -10.69
CA LYS A 380 3.72 -40.36 -11.32
C LYS A 380 4.61 -41.12 -10.30
N PRO A 381 4.58 -42.47 -10.27
CA PRO A 381 5.33 -43.28 -9.29
C PRO A 381 6.84 -43.01 -9.29
N ASN A 382 7.40 -42.68 -10.46
CA ASN A 382 8.83 -42.54 -10.68
C ASN A 382 9.41 -41.21 -10.18
N TRP A 383 8.58 -40.26 -9.74
CA TRP A 383 9.04 -38.95 -9.25
C TRP A 383 9.48 -38.97 -7.77
N LYS A 384 9.26 -40.07 -7.05
CA LYS A 384 9.57 -40.19 -5.61
C LYS A 384 11.01 -40.57 -5.27
N ASN A 385 11.93 -40.57 -6.24
CA ASN A 385 13.33 -40.95 -6.03
C ASN A 385 14.25 -39.74 -5.84
#